data_AF-A0A4Q8BG09-F1
#
_entry.id   AF-A0A4Q8BG09-F1
#
_cell.length_a   1.000
_cell.length_b   1.000
_cell.length_c   1.000
_cell.angle_alpha   90.00
_cell.angle_beta   90.00
_cell.angle_gamma   90.00
#
_symmetry.space_group_name_H-M   'P 1'
#
loop_
_entity.id
_entity.type
_entity.pdbx_description
1 polymer ?
#
loop_
_entity_poly.entity_id
_entity_poly.type
_entity_poly.pdbx_seq_one_letter_code
_entity_poly.pdbx_strand_id
1 'polypeptide(L)'
;MRLLRAGGCAPVHAVVGAGADALPELRGAVPVVNPHWRNGLGGSLRRGLASLPGHVRAAGAPVAAAGYAGRIGHPVLLGRAVWPLLDRYATGDRGARDLLRARPDLVTVVPCDGLGSPLDVDTPGDLARHAAAGHQE
;
A
#
# COMPACT_ATOMS: atom_id res chain seq x y z
N MET A 1 -10.32 7.21 -1.51
CA MET A 1 -9.40 8.17 -0.85
C MET A 1 -9.90 8.71 0.50
N ARG A 2 -11.21 8.66 0.81
CA ARG A 2 -11.78 9.15 2.08
C ARG A 2 -11.08 8.55 3.33
N LEU A 3 -10.92 7.22 3.36
CA LEU A 3 -10.34 6.52 4.52
C LEU A 3 -8.90 6.97 4.83
N LEU A 4 -8.04 7.07 3.81
CA LEU A 4 -6.66 7.53 3.97
C LEU A 4 -6.59 8.96 4.53
N ARG A 5 -7.45 9.86 4.02
CA ARG A 5 -7.52 11.24 4.52
C ARG A 5 -8.04 11.32 5.95
N ALA A 6 -9.05 10.53 6.29
CA ALA A 6 -9.56 10.44 7.67
C ALA A 6 -8.48 9.91 8.63
N GLY A 7 -7.60 9.02 8.16
CA GLY A 7 -6.41 8.57 8.88
C GLY A 7 -5.25 9.58 8.91
N GLY A 8 -5.46 10.81 8.42
CA GLY A 8 -4.45 11.88 8.43
C GLY A 8 -3.43 11.81 7.29
N CYS A 9 -3.58 10.91 6.31
CA CYS A 9 -2.68 10.87 5.16
C CYS A 9 -2.96 12.06 4.21
N ALA A 10 -2.00 12.96 4.10
CA ALA A 10 -1.99 14.02 3.11
C ALA A 10 -0.55 14.45 2.74
N PRO A 11 -0.25 14.70 1.45
CA PRO A 11 -1.07 14.41 0.29
C PRO A 11 -1.21 12.89 0.03
N VAL A 12 -2.28 12.48 -0.66
CA VAL A 12 -2.49 11.08 -1.07
C VAL A 12 -2.10 10.92 -2.53
N HIS A 13 -1.19 9.99 -2.82
CA HIS A 13 -0.73 9.67 -4.17
C HIS A 13 -1.22 8.28 -4.55
N ALA A 14 -1.82 8.16 -5.74
CA ALA A 14 -2.36 6.90 -6.24
C ALA A 14 -1.58 6.47 -7.49
N VAL A 15 -0.83 5.37 -7.37
CA VAL A 15 -0.09 4.82 -8.51
C VAL A 15 -1.05 4.03 -9.39
N VAL A 16 -1.06 4.35 -10.68
CA VAL A 16 -1.93 3.70 -11.68
C VAL A 16 -1.09 3.15 -12.82
N GLY A 17 -1.49 1.99 -13.36
CA GLY A 17 -0.74 1.27 -14.39
C GLY A 17 -1.62 0.92 -15.58
N ALA A 18 -1.93 -0.37 -15.73
CA ALA A 18 -2.85 -0.84 -16.76
C ALA A 18 -4.19 -0.08 -16.70
N GLY A 19 -4.66 0.41 -17.84
CA GLY A 19 -5.93 1.13 -17.94
C GLY A 19 -5.91 2.57 -17.43
N ALA A 20 -4.74 3.17 -17.18
CA ALA A 20 -4.65 4.55 -16.68
C ALA A 20 -5.42 5.58 -17.52
N ASP A 21 -5.46 5.41 -18.85
CA ASP A 21 -6.15 6.33 -19.78
C ASP A 21 -7.68 6.24 -19.69
N ALA A 22 -8.20 5.14 -19.13
CA ALA A 22 -9.64 4.91 -18.97
C ALA A 22 -10.13 5.24 -17.54
N LEU A 23 -9.24 5.68 -16.64
CA LEU A 23 -9.62 5.98 -15.27
C LEU A 23 -10.42 7.29 -15.20
N PRO A 24 -11.52 7.32 -14.43
CA PRO A 24 -12.13 8.58 -14.05
C PRO A 24 -11.19 9.40 -13.17
N GLU A 25 -11.50 10.68 -13.00
CA GLU A 25 -10.77 11.56 -12.09
C GLU A 25 -10.67 10.94 -10.68
N LEU A 26 -9.44 10.77 -10.19
CA LEU A 26 -9.16 10.23 -8.85
C LEU A 26 -9.33 11.30 -7.77
N ARG A 27 -10.58 11.69 -7.50
CA ARG A 27 -10.89 12.75 -6.54
C ARG A 27 -10.19 12.54 -5.19
N GLY A 28 -9.41 13.54 -4.79
CA GLY A 28 -8.68 13.53 -3.53
C GLY A 28 -7.38 12.74 -3.52
N ALA A 29 -6.89 12.29 -4.68
CA ALA A 29 -5.53 11.77 -4.85
C ALA A 29 -4.81 12.41 -6.04
N VAL A 30 -3.49 12.47 -5.96
CA VAL A 30 -2.62 12.81 -7.09
C VAL A 30 -2.35 11.53 -7.88
N PRO A 31 -2.77 11.43 -9.16
CA PRO A 31 -2.48 10.26 -9.98
C PRO A 31 -0.98 10.20 -10.32
N VAL A 32 -0.38 9.02 -10.20
CA VAL A 32 1.01 8.75 -10.55
C VAL A 32 1.04 7.61 -11.55
N VAL A 33 1.16 7.93 -12.83
CA VAL A 33 1.13 6.93 -13.90
C VAL A 33 2.46 6.16 -13.94
N ASN A 34 2.38 4.84 -13.89
CA ASN A 34 3.49 3.91 -14.14
C ASN A 34 3.36 3.28 -15.55
N PRO A 35 4.06 3.82 -16.56
CA PRO A 35 4.01 3.24 -17.90
C PRO A 35 4.67 1.84 -17.97
N HIS A 36 5.51 1.50 -17.00
CA HIS A 36 6.22 0.22 -16.91
C HIS A 36 5.53 -0.76 -15.95
N TRP A 37 4.20 -0.69 -15.82
CA TRP A 37 3.44 -1.54 -14.90
C TRP A 37 3.66 -3.04 -15.11
N ARG A 38 3.96 -3.46 -16.35
CA ARG A 38 4.27 -4.86 -16.69
C ARG A 38 5.52 -5.40 -16.00
N ASN A 39 6.39 -4.53 -15.50
CA ASN A 39 7.59 -4.93 -14.75
C ASN A 39 7.27 -5.33 -13.30
N GLY A 40 6.00 -5.26 -12.89
CA GLY A 40 5.50 -5.74 -11.60
C GLY A 40 5.44 -4.67 -10.50
N LEU A 41 4.92 -5.09 -9.34
CA LEU A 41 4.62 -4.24 -8.20
C LEU A 41 5.82 -3.43 -7.68
N GLY A 42 7.04 -3.96 -7.79
CA GLY A 42 8.25 -3.29 -7.31
C GLY A 42 8.52 -1.95 -8.00
N GLY A 43 8.27 -1.89 -9.31
CA GLY A 43 8.35 -0.65 -10.07
C GLY A 43 7.29 0.38 -9.65
N SER A 44 6.06 -0.08 -9.41
CA SER A 44 4.95 0.75 -8.96
C SER A 44 5.21 1.35 -7.57
N LEU A 45 5.72 0.54 -6.62
CA LEU A 45 6.07 1.03 -5.28
C LEU A 45 7.13 2.13 -5.33
N ARG A 46 8.26 1.87 -6.02
CA ARG A 46 9.33 2.88 -6.15
C ARG A 46 8.83 4.17 -6.80
N ARG A 47 8.01 4.06 -7.84
CA ARG A 47 7.41 5.22 -8.51
C ARG A 47 6.48 6.01 -7.59
N GLY A 48 5.68 5.33 -6.77
CA GLY A 48 4.87 5.97 -5.72
C GLY A 48 5.73 6.76 -4.74
N LEU A 49 6.79 6.15 -4.20
CA LEU A 49 7.70 6.80 -3.27
C LEU A 49 8.42 8.00 -3.89
N ALA A 50 8.88 7.89 -5.14
CA ALA A 50 9.53 8.98 -5.86
C ALA A 50 8.61 10.18 -6.14
N SER A 51 7.29 9.97 -6.13
CA SER A 51 6.31 11.05 -6.32
C SER A 51 6.05 11.88 -5.06
N LEU A 52 6.44 11.38 -3.88
CA LEU A 52 6.17 12.02 -2.60
C LEU A 52 7.14 13.19 -2.34
N PRO A 53 6.68 14.29 -1.71
CA PRO A 53 7.56 15.41 -1.40
C PRO A 53 8.65 15.01 -0.39
N GLY A 54 9.75 15.77 -0.38
CA GLY A 54 10.92 15.48 0.48
C GLY A 54 10.63 15.47 1.99
N HIS A 55 9.53 16.10 2.43
CA HIS A 55 9.21 16.33 3.84
C HIS A 55 7.94 15.60 4.34
N VAL A 56 7.52 14.49 3.70
CA VAL A 56 6.41 13.67 4.21
C VAL A 56 6.77 13.11 5.58
N ARG A 57 5.98 13.47 6.59
CA ARG A 57 6.12 12.96 7.95
C ARG A 57 5.42 11.61 8.10
N ALA A 58 6.06 10.69 8.78
CA ALA A 58 5.48 9.44 9.24
C ALA A 58 5.62 9.38 10.77
N ALA A 59 4.87 8.49 11.41
CA ALA A 59 5.14 8.12 12.80
C ALA A 59 6.61 7.67 12.94
N GLY A 60 7.20 7.80 14.14
CA GLY A 60 8.63 7.52 14.37
C GLY A 60 9.09 6.06 14.19
N ALA A 61 8.21 5.16 13.76
CA ALA A 61 8.55 3.77 13.49
C ALA A 61 9.26 3.61 12.13
N PRO A 62 10.32 2.78 12.01
CA PRO A 62 10.91 2.44 10.73
C PRO A 62 9.90 1.76 9.80
N VAL A 63 9.20 0.75 10.30
CA VAL A 63 8.06 0.12 9.66
C VAL A 63 6.98 -0.16 10.70
N ALA A 64 5.73 0.15 10.35
CA ALA A 64 4.57 -0.37 11.07
C ALA A 64 3.66 -1.10 10.09
N ALA A 65 3.21 -2.30 10.42
CA ALA A 65 2.35 -3.08 9.55
C ALA A 65 1.17 -3.66 10.33
N ALA A 66 -0.02 -3.65 9.73
CA ALA A 66 -1.20 -4.24 10.34
C ALA A 66 -1.05 -5.76 10.48
N GLY A 67 -1.46 -6.28 11.64
CA GLY A 67 -1.50 -7.70 11.95
C GLY A 67 -2.94 -8.21 12.08
N TYR A 68 -3.24 -9.31 11.41
CA TYR A 68 -4.54 -9.99 11.44
C TYR A 68 -4.33 -11.49 11.65
N ALA A 69 -4.85 -12.05 12.73
CA ALA A 69 -4.73 -13.45 13.11
C ALA A 69 -3.28 -13.97 13.01
N GLY A 70 -2.33 -13.17 13.51
CA GLY A 70 -0.89 -13.49 13.48
C GLY A 70 -0.20 -13.29 12.13
N ARG A 71 -0.90 -12.76 11.11
CA ARG A 71 -0.34 -12.49 9.77
C ARG A 71 -0.22 -10.99 9.52
N ILE A 72 0.93 -10.58 8.97
CA ILE A 72 1.13 -9.20 8.53
C ILE A 72 0.39 -8.95 7.21
N GLY A 73 -0.28 -7.80 7.12
CA GLY A 73 -1.01 -7.33 5.94
C GLY A 73 -0.98 -5.81 5.78
N HIS A 74 -1.76 -5.31 4.82
CA HIS A 74 -1.99 -3.88 4.66
C HIS A 74 -2.98 -3.35 5.71
N PRO A 75 -2.89 -2.06 6.11
CA PRO A 75 -1.94 -1.05 5.66
C PRO A 75 -0.51 -1.24 6.21
N VAL A 76 0.48 -0.70 5.47
CA VAL A 76 1.90 -0.68 5.86
C VAL A 76 2.44 0.76 5.80
N LEU A 77 3.05 1.19 6.89
CA LEU A 77 3.85 2.41 6.98
C LEU A 77 5.32 2.08 6.72
N LEU A 78 5.94 2.84 5.82
CA LEU A 78 7.36 2.78 5.51
C LEU A 78 8.00 4.13 5.84
N GLY A 79 8.73 4.19 6.96
CA GLY A 79 9.47 5.37 7.37
C GLY A 79 10.54 5.75 6.34
N ARG A 80 10.85 7.05 6.23
CA ARG A 80 11.75 7.56 5.19
C ARG A 80 13.13 6.89 5.18
N ALA A 81 13.65 6.52 6.35
CA ALA A 81 14.93 5.82 6.49
C ALA A 81 14.92 4.41 5.86
N VAL A 82 13.74 3.82 5.66
CA VAL A 82 13.57 2.48 5.09
C VAL A 82 13.53 2.52 3.56
N TRP A 83 13.20 3.67 2.95
CA TRP A 83 13.00 3.75 1.50
C TRP A 83 14.21 3.31 0.68
N PRO A 84 15.47 3.69 1.01
CA PRO A 84 16.64 3.22 0.28
C PRO A 84 16.82 1.70 0.32
N LEU A 85 16.34 1.03 1.37
CA LEU A 85 16.42 -0.44 1.46
C LEU A 85 15.55 -1.13 0.40
N LEU A 86 14.44 -0.50 -0.02
CA LEU A 86 13.50 -1.10 -0.96
C LEU A 86 14.10 -1.36 -2.33
N ASP A 87 15.18 -0.68 -2.72
CA ASP A 87 15.84 -0.95 -4.00
C ASP A 87 16.30 -2.40 -4.12
N ARG A 88 16.67 -3.03 -3.00
CA ARG A 88 17.06 -4.43 -2.93
C ARG A 88 15.87 -5.40 -2.97
N TYR A 89 14.72 -5.01 -2.44
CA TYR A 89 13.60 -5.94 -2.16
C TYR A 89 12.41 -5.77 -3.11
N ALA A 90 12.09 -4.54 -3.50
CA ALA A 90 10.94 -4.22 -4.33
C ALA A 90 11.24 -4.44 -5.82
N THR A 91 11.41 -5.68 -6.25
CA THR A 91 11.81 -6.04 -7.63
C THR A 91 10.81 -6.96 -8.29
N GLY A 92 10.63 -6.81 -9.61
CA GLY A 92 9.61 -7.56 -10.34
C GLY A 92 8.23 -7.39 -9.71
N ASP A 93 7.53 -8.50 -9.51
CA ASP A 93 6.21 -8.54 -8.89
C ASP A 93 6.22 -8.51 -7.35
N ARG A 94 7.33 -8.09 -6.74
CA ARG A 94 7.47 -8.01 -5.29
C ARG A 94 7.48 -6.56 -4.83
N GLY A 95 6.58 -6.26 -3.90
CA GLY A 95 6.56 -4.98 -3.17
C GLY A 95 7.45 -5.03 -1.92
N ALA A 96 7.00 -4.39 -0.83
CA ALA A 96 7.75 -4.35 0.42
C ALA A 96 7.77 -5.68 1.20
N ARG A 97 6.97 -6.69 0.81
CA ARG A 97 6.80 -7.95 1.55
C ARG A 97 8.13 -8.65 1.87
N ASP A 98 9.06 -8.69 0.91
CA ASP A 98 10.36 -9.34 1.10
C ASP A 98 11.24 -8.60 2.10
N LEU A 99 11.18 -7.26 2.12
CA LEU A 99 11.85 -6.45 3.14
C LEU A 99 11.31 -6.78 4.53
N LEU A 100 9.97 -6.84 4.68
CA LEU A 100 9.33 -7.13 5.98
C LEU A 100 9.77 -8.48 6.54
N ARG A 101 9.91 -9.49 5.67
CA ARG A 101 10.38 -10.83 6.05
C ARG A 101 11.87 -10.87 6.37
N ALA A 102 12.68 -10.15 5.59
CA ALA A 102 14.13 -10.16 5.74
C ALA A 102 14.63 -9.29 6.90
N ARG A 103 13.84 -8.30 7.32
CA ARG A 103 14.18 -7.31 8.37
C ARG A 103 13.09 -7.20 9.43
N PRO A 104 12.74 -8.30 10.13
CA PRO A 104 11.73 -8.26 11.19
C PRO A 104 12.14 -7.33 12.35
N ASP A 105 13.44 -7.07 12.52
CA ASP A 105 13.99 -6.09 13.47
C ASP A 105 13.50 -4.66 13.23
N LEU A 106 13.06 -4.33 12.01
CA LEU A 106 12.53 -3.01 11.66
C LEU A 106 11.00 -2.93 11.78
N VAL A 107 10.31 -4.05 11.98
CA VAL A 107 8.85 -4.14 11.84
C VAL A 107 8.16 -4.12 13.20
N THR A 108 7.36 -3.08 13.42
CA THR A 108 6.35 -3.06 14.48
C THR A 108 5.02 -3.59 13.94
N VAL A 109 4.53 -4.70 14.49
CA VAL A 109 3.20 -5.23 14.13
C VAL A 109 2.15 -4.55 14.99
N VAL A 110 1.12 -3.99 14.34
CA VAL A 110 -0.03 -3.35 15.00
C VAL A 110 -1.23 -4.29 14.89
N PRO A 111 -1.72 -4.88 16.00
CA PRO A 111 -2.90 -5.74 15.96
C PRO A 111 -4.12 -4.99 15.43
N CYS A 112 -4.81 -5.57 14.45
CA CYS A 112 -5.98 -4.99 13.79
C CYS A 112 -7.13 -6.01 13.65
N ASP A 113 -7.11 -7.07 14.45
CA ASP A 113 -8.17 -8.08 14.48
C ASP A 113 -9.54 -7.44 14.70
N GLY A 114 -10.51 -7.80 13.85
CA GLY A 114 -11.87 -7.28 13.92
C GLY A 114 -12.05 -5.82 13.44
N LEU A 115 -11.00 -5.13 12.99
CA LEU A 115 -11.09 -3.74 12.52
C LEU A 115 -11.31 -3.59 11.00
N GLY A 116 -11.27 -4.71 10.25
CA GLY A 116 -11.49 -4.71 8.81
C GLY A 116 -10.95 -5.98 8.14
N SER A 117 -11.15 -6.06 6.83
CA SER A 117 -10.71 -7.19 6.01
C SER A 117 -9.38 -6.89 5.31
N PRO A 118 -8.34 -7.75 5.44
CA PRO A 118 -7.08 -7.60 4.71
C PRO A 118 -7.12 -8.26 3.31
N LEU A 119 -8.30 -8.64 2.82
CA LEU A 119 -8.44 -9.36 1.55
C LEU A 119 -8.31 -8.44 0.33
N ASP A 120 -7.50 -8.87 -0.63
CA ASP A 120 -7.35 -8.23 -1.94
C ASP A 120 -8.50 -8.63 -2.88
N VAL A 121 -8.80 -7.78 -3.86
CA VAL A 121 -9.81 -8.04 -4.91
C VAL A 121 -9.10 -8.21 -6.25
N ASP A 122 -8.79 -9.47 -6.58
CA ASP A 122 -8.02 -9.81 -7.79
C ASP A 122 -8.91 -10.37 -8.92
N THR A 123 -10.04 -10.95 -8.55
CA THR A 123 -10.99 -11.59 -9.48
C THR A 123 -12.39 -10.98 -9.33
N PRO A 124 -13.25 -11.08 -10.37
CA PRO A 124 -14.67 -10.73 -10.22
C PRO A 124 -15.37 -11.45 -9.06
N GLY A 125 -14.93 -12.67 -8.73
CA GLY A 125 -15.44 -13.43 -7.59
C GLY A 125 -15.06 -12.83 -6.23
N ASP A 126 -13.88 -12.20 -6.12
CA ASP A 126 -13.48 -11.50 -4.89
C ASP A 126 -14.38 -10.30 -4.62
N LEU A 127 -14.77 -9.57 -5.67
CA LEU A 127 -15.66 -8.43 -5.55
C LEU A 127 -17.04 -8.84 -5.02
N ALA A 128 -17.60 -9.94 -5.54
CA ALA A 128 -18.88 -10.46 -5.06
C ALA A 128 -18.81 -10.86 -3.57
N ARG A 129 -17.70 -11.48 -3.14
CA ARG A 129 -17.45 -11.80 -1.72
C ARG A 129 -17.37 -10.54 -0.87
N HIS A 130 -16.69 -9.50 -1.35
CA HIS A 130 -16.56 -8.24 -0.62
C HIS A 130 -17.91 -7.51 -0.46
N ALA A 131 -18.72 -7.49 -1.52
CA ALA A 131 -20.06 -6.88 -1.50
C ALA A 131 -20.99 -7.61 -0.50
N ALA A 132 -20.96 -8.95 -0.47
CA ALA A 132 -21.77 -9.73 0.46
C ALA A 132 -21.37 -9.50 1.94
N ALA A 133 -20.08 -9.30 2.23
CA ALA A 133 -19.58 -9.01 3.57
C ALA A 133 -19.97 -7.61 4.07
N GLY A 134 -20.11 -6.62 3.18
CA GLY A 134 -20.50 -5.25 3.52
C GLY A 134 -21.99 -5.05 3.84
N HIS A 135 -22.82 -6.10 3.75
CA HIS A 135 -24.24 -6.07 4.10
C HIS A 135 -24.54 -6.60 5.52
N GLN A 136 -23.50 -6.88 6.32
CA GLN A 136 -23.63 -7.36 7.71
C GLN A 136 -23.21 -6.33 8.78
N GLU A 137 -23.04 -5.06 8.42
CA GLU A 137 -22.90 -3.92 9.35
C GLU A 137 -24.14 -3.02 9.28
#